data_AF-X0VFS6-F1
#
_entry.id   AF-X0VFS6-F1
#
_cell.length_a   1.000
_cell.length_b   1.000
_cell.length_c   1.000
_cell.angle_alpha   90.00
_cell.angle_beta   90.00
_cell.angle_gamma   90.00
#
_symmetry.space_group_name_H-M   'P 1'
#
loop_
_entity.id
_entity.type
_entity.pdbx_description
1 polymer ?
#
loop_
_entity_poly.entity_id
_entity_poly.type
_entity_poly.pdbx_seq_one_letter_code
_entity_poly.pdbx_strand_id
1 'polypeptide(L)' 'DKKRTLRNKIIRSRLRTEQNKFARMVERGDSEGAARQLNLLIKLLHQAAAKNIIHANKAARQQAQFQKRLNEVKAKAPA' A
#
# COMPACT_ATOMS: atom_id res chain seq x y z
N ASP A 1 12.31 23.79 0.67
CA ASP A 1 11.47 24.37 1.74
C ASP A 1 11.20 23.34 2.85
N LYS A 2 11.66 23.61 4.09
CA LYS A 2 11.75 22.61 5.18
C LYS A 2 10.37 22.07 5.60
N LYS A 3 9.32 22.91 5.57
CA LYS A 3 7.93 22.53 5.91
C LYS A 3 7.36 21.49 4.94
N ARG A 4 7.60 21.64 3.64
CA ARG A 4 7.18 20.69 2.60
C ARG A 4 7.89 19.35 2.75
N THR A 5 9.20 19.38 3.04
CA THR A 5 10.01 18.18 3.27
C THR A 5 9.49 17.38 4.47
N LEU A 6 9.15 18.03 5.59
CA LEU A 6 8.60 17.36 6.78
C LEU A 6 7.25 16.69 6.49
N ARG A 7 6.32 17.38 5.81
CA ARG A 7 5.04 16.79 5.41
C ARG A 7 5.23 15.57 4.50
N ASN A 8 6.11 15.67 3.51
CA ASN A 8 6.41 14.57 2.60
C ASN A 8 7.05 13.39 3.33
N LYS A 9 7.93 13.65 4.30
CA LYS A 9 8.55 12.61 5.14
C LYS A 9 7.48 11.85 5.93
N ILE A 10 6.56 12.55 6.59
CA ILE A 10 5.46 11.95 7.38
C ILE A 10 4.54 11.09 6.50
N ILE A 11 4.19 11.58 5.31
CA ILE A 11 3.30 10.83 4.41
C ILE A 11 4.01 9.58 3.86
N ARG A 12 5.30 9.70 3.49
CA ARG A 12 6.10 8.57 3.03
C ARG A 12 6.33 7.54 4.14
N SER A 13 6.58 7.96 5.37
CA SER A 13 6.74 7.03 6.50
C SER A 13 5.44 6.30 6.80
N ARG A 14 4.30 7.01 6.81
CA ARG A 14 2.98 6.39 6.96
C ARG A 14 2.71 5.34 5.88
N LEU A 15 2.96 5.66 4.61
CA LEU A 15 2.82 4.70 3.51
C LEU A 15 3.67 3.45 3.74
N ARG A 16 4.94 3.60 4.14
CA ARG A 16 5.82 2.46 4.42
C ARG A 16 5.31 1.61 5.59
N THR A 17 4.79 2.23 6.65
CA THR A 17 4.19 1.51 7.78
C THR A 17 2.99 0.68 7.35
N GLU A 18 2.06 1.26 6.59
CA GLU A 18 0.88 0.53 6.11
C GLU A 18 1.24 -0.59 5.13
N GLN A 19 2.28 -0.40 4.30
CA GLN A 19 2.83 -1.44 3.42
C GLN A 19 3.40 -2.62 4.22
N ASN A 20 4.14 -2.34 5.29
CA ASN A 20 4.69 -3.38 6.17
C ASN A 20 3.58 -4.16 6.89
N LYS A 21 2.50 -3.49 7.32
CA LYS A 21 1.33 -4.16 7.90
C LYS A 21 0.69 -5.12 6.90
N PHE A 22 0.49 -4.69 5.66
CA PHE A 22 -0.02 -5.55 4.59
C PHE A 22 0.88 -6.76 4.34
N ALA A 23 2.20 -6.54 4.25
CA ALA A 23 3.15 -7.64 4.07
C ALA A 23 3.06 -8.68 5.20
N ARG A 24 2.97 -8.24 6.46
CA ARG A 24 2.80 -9.13 7.61
C ARG A 24 1.47 -9.90 7.59
N MET A 25 0.38 -9.27 7.14
CA MET A 25 -0.93 -9.94 7.01
C MET A 25 -0.89 -11.02 5.92
N VAL A 26 -0.23 -10.70 4.80
CA VAL A 26 0.03 -11.65 3.70
C VAL A 26 0.87 -12.83 4.16
N GLU A 27 1.95 -12.60 4.90
CA GLU A 27 2.79 -13.66 5.48
C GLU A 27 2.02 -14.55 6.48
N ARG A 28 1.06 -13.97 7.21
CA ARG A 28 0.21 -14.70 8.16
C ARG A 28 -0.95 -15.46 7.50
N GLY A 29 -1.17 -15.29 6.20
CA GLY A 29 -2.28 -15.94 5.49
C GLY A 29 -3.66 -15.32 5.75
N ASP A 30 -3.74 -14.15 6.38
CA ASP A 30 -5.01 -13.45 6.64
C ASP A 30 -5.49 -12.73 5.37
N SER A 31 -6.25 -13.44 4.54
CA SER A 31 -6.72 -12.97 3.24
C SER A 31 -7.76 -11.84 3.34
N GLU A 32 -8.61 -11.86 4.38
CA GLU A 32 -9.62 -10.83 4.62
C GLU A 32 -9.02 -9.54 5.22
N GLY A 33 -8.13 -9.68 6.19
CA GLY A 33 -7.38 -8.57 6.76
C GLY A 33 -6.50 -7.90 5.71
N ALA A 34 -5.80 -8.70 4.88
CA ALA A 34 -5.00 -8.19 3.78
C ALA A 34 -5.85 -7.45 2.72
N ALA A 35 -7.05 -7.93 2.40
CA ALA A 35 -7.96 -7.23 1.48
C ALA A 35 -8.43 -5.87 2.02
N ARG A 36 -8.82 -5.79 3.30
CA ARG A 36 -9.19 -4.52 3.95
C ARG A 36 -8.02 -3.54 3.98
N GLN A 37 -6.83 -4.04 4.32
CA GLN A 37 -5.62 -3.23 4.37
C GLN A 37 -5.19 -2.75 2.96
N LEU A 38 -5.40 -3.56 1.93
CA LEU A 38 -5.14 -3.17 0.55
C LEU A 38 -5.99 -1.98 0.11
N ASN A 39 -7.28 -1.96 0.46
CA ASN A 39 -8.17 -0.83 0.14
C ASN A 39 -7.68 0.48 0.77
N LEU A 40 -7.21 0.42 2.01
CA LEU A 40 -6.62 1.56 2.70
C LEU A 40 -5.32 2.02 2.03
N LEU A 41 -4.45 1.08 1.64
CA LEU A 41 -3.21 1.38 0.91
C LEU A 41 -3.48 2.07 -0.43
N ILE A 42 -4.45 1.58 -1.20
CA ILE A 42 -4.84 2.19 -2.48
C ILE A 42 -5.26 3.64 -2.27
N LYS A 43 -6.14 3.90 -1.29
CA LYS A 43 -6.56 5.27 -0.95
C LYS A 43 -5.37 6.17 -0.61
N LEU A 44 -4.44 5.69 0.21
CA LEU A 44 -3.26 6.48 0.61
C LEU A 44 -2.30 6.74 -0.55
N LEU A 45 -2.12 5.78 -1.46
CA LEU A 45 -1.28 5.94 -2.65
C LEU A 45 -1.85 7.01 -3.58
N HIS A 46 -3.15 6.97 -3.87
CA HIS A 46 -3.80 7.98 -4.71
C HIS A 46 -3.78 9.36 -4.06
N GLN A 47 -3.97 9.44 -2.74
CA GLN A 47 -3.82 10.71 -2.01
C GLN A 47 -2.38 11.26 -2.08
N ALA A 48 -1.37 10.40 -1.99
CA ALA A 48 0.02 10.81 -2.12
C ALA A 48 0.38 11.24 -3.54
N ALA A 49 -0.24 10.61 -4.55
CA ALA A 49 -0.11 11.00 -5.96
C ALA A 49 -0.77 12.36 -6.23
N ALA A 50 -1.99 12.58 -5.75
CA ALA A 50 -2.70 13.86 -5.87
C ALA A 50 -1.94 15.02 -5.23
N LYS A 51 -1.19 14.75 -4.14
CA LYS A 51 -0.33 15.73 -3.47
C LYS A 51 1.07 15.86 -4.09
N ASN A 52 1.33 15.23 -5.24
CA ASN A 52 2.62 15.21 -5.94
C ASN A 52 3.80 14.70 -5.07
N ILE A 53 3.52 13.82 -4.10
CA ILE A 53 4.54 13.24 -3.22
C ILE A 53 5.19 12.00 -3.85
N ILE A 54 4.38 11.27 -4.62
CA ILE A 54 4.77 10.16 -5.50
C ILE A 54 4.17 10.40 -6.88
N HIS A 55 4.81 9.88 -7.92
CA HIS A 55 4.29 9.96 -9.28
C HIS A 55 3.06 9.06 -9.45
N ALA A 56 2.10 9.45 -10.30
CA ALA A 56 0.89 8.66 -10.59
C ALA A 56 1.23 7.23 -11.04
N ASN A 57 2.18 7.08 -11.97
CA ASN A 57 2.68 5.76 -12.41
C ASN A 57 3.27 4.92 -11.27
N LYS A 58 3.88 5.56 -10.26
CA LYS A 58 4.39 4.82 -9.08
C LYS A 58 3.22 4.31 -8.23
N ALA A 59 2.17 5.11 -8.04
CA ALA A 59 0.97 4.69 -7.33
C ALA A 59 0.27 3.52 -8.07
N ALA A 60 0.08 3.65 -9.39
CA ALA A 60 -0.51 2.61 -10.22
C ALA A 60 0.29 1.29 -10.19
N ARG A 61 1.63 1.38 -10.32
CA ARG A 61 2.50 0.20 -10.22
C ARG A 61 2.40 -0.49 -8.86
N GLN A 62 2.38 0.29 -7.77
CA GLN A 62 2.24 -0.27 -6.43
C GLN A 62 0.88 -0.92 -6.20
N GLN A 63 -0.20 -0.29 -6.69
CA GLN A 63 -1.55 -0.88 -6.66
C GLN A 63 -1.58 -2.24 -7.36
N ALA A 64 -1.07 -2.32 -8.60
CA ALA A 64 -1.03 -3.56 -9.35
C ALA A 64 -0.20 -4.66 -8.64
N GLN A 65 0.96 -4.30 -8.08
CA GLN A 65 1.81 -5.23 -7.32
C GLN A 65 1.11 -5.78 -6.07
N PHE A 66 0.42 -4.94 -5.30
CA PHE A 66 -0.26 -5.40 -4.10
C PHE A 66 -1.51 -6.23 -4.40
N GLN A 67 -2.25 -5.88 -5.46
CA GLN A 67 -3.35 -6.71 -5.95
C GLN A 67 -2.88 -8.09 -6.40
N LYS A 68 -1.78 -8.15 -7.17
CA LYS A 68 -1.18 -9.43 -7.59
C LYS A 68 -0.82 -10.30 -6.38
N ARG A 69 -0.15 -9.73 -5.37
CA ARG A 69 0.21 -10.44 -4.13
C ARG A 69 -1.00 -10.96 -3.37
N LEU A 70 -2.07 -10.17 -3.26
CA LEU A 70 -3.30 -10.62 -2.60
C LEU A 70 -3.94 -11.79 -3.37
N ASN A 71 -3.95 -11.72 -4.70
CA ASN A 71 -4.49 -12.79 -5.54
C ASN A 71 -3.65 -14.07 -5.44
N GLU A 72 -2.32 -13.96 -5.38
CA GLU A 72 -1.42 -15.09 -5.15
C GLU A 72 -1.70 -15.77 -3.79
N VAL A 73 -1.92 -14.99 -2.73
CA VAL A 73 -2.30 -15.52 -1.41
C VAL A 73 -3.65 -16.23 -1.45
N LYS A 74 -4.65 -15.61 -2.10
CA LYS A 74 -5.98 -16.23 -2.28
C LYS A 74 -5.91 -17.52 -3.09
N ALA A 75 -5.08 -17.56 -4.14
CA ALA A 75 -4.89 -18.75 -4.97
C ALA A 75 -4.13 -19.87 -4.24
N LYS A 76 -3.23 -19.52 -3.32
CA LYS A 76 -2.46 -20.47 -2.50
C LYS A 76 -3.24 -21.02 -1.29
N ALA A 77 -4.40 -20.45 -0.96
CA ALA A 77 -5.37 -21.06 -0.08
C ALA A 77 -6.45 -21.77 -0.91
N PRO A 78 -6.17 -22.94 -1.53
CA PRO A 78 -7.24 -23.80 -1.99
C PRO A 78 -7.95 -24.39 -0.76
N ALA A 79 -9.23 -24.69 -0.95
CA ALA A 79 -10.09 -25.43 -0.03
C ALA A 79 -9.41 -26.67 0.57
#